data_AF-A0A9D1NA04-F1
#
_entry.id   AF-A0A9D1NA04-F1
#
_cell.length_a   1.000
_cell.length_b   1.000
_cell.length_c   1.000
_cell.angle_alpha   90.00
_cell.angle_beta   90.00
_cell.angle_gamma   90.00
#
_symmetry.space_group_name_H-M   'P 1'
#
loop_
_entity.id
_entity.type
_entity.pdbx_description
1 polymer ?
#
loop_
_entity_poly.entity_id
_entity_poly.type
_entity_poly.pdbx_seq_one_letter_code
_entity_poly.pdbx_strand_id
1 'polypeptide(L)' 'MKKPMTKGYALLKLYEEFRTEEKIELVKCCEAYGISVPTFRRYVATLRCFFMETHGVDLIYDYSMAGYRLEPPLPFEQ' A
#
# COMPACT_ATOMS: atom_id res chain seq x y z
N MET A 1 2.22 12.93 -19.96
CA MET A 1 1.17 12.25 -19.17
C MET A 1 1.52 10.78 -19.04
N LYS A 2 1.72 10.26 -17.82
CA LYS A 2 1.85 8.80 -17.59
C LYS A 2 0.48 8.15 -17.87
N LYS A 3 0.46 7.02 -18.58
CA LYS A 3 -0.79 6.25 -18.75
C LYS A 3 -1.24 5.74 -17.37
N PRO A 4 -2.53 5.86 -17.02
CA PRO A 4 -3.06 5.28 -15.80
C PRO A 4 -2.83 3.76 -15.82
N MET A 5 -2.34 3.25 -14.71
CA MET A 5 -2.05 1.84 -14.54
C MET A 5 -3.38 1.07 -14.46
N THR A 6 -3.42 -0.18 -14.96
CA THR A 6 -4.64 -0.98 -14.82
C THR A 6 -4.91 -1.28 -13.34
N LYS A 7 -6.19 -1.35 -12.96
CA LYS A 7 -6.61 -1.50 -11.57
C LYS A 7 -5.98 -2.72 -10.86
N GLY A 8 -5.89 -3.85 -11.58
CA GLY A 8 -5.29 -5.07 -11.03
C GLY A 8 -3.79 -4.94 -10.81
N TYR A 9 -3.07 -4.34 -11.77
CA TYR A 9 -1.63 -4.16 -11.64
C TYR A 9 -1.26 -3.17 -10.52
N ALA A 10 -2.01 -2.07 -10.36
CA ALA A 10 -1.77 -1.11 -9.28
C ALA A 10 -1.92 -1.72 -7.87
N LEU A 11 -2.90 -2.61 -7.67
CA LEU A 11 -3.07 -3.33 -6.40
C LEU A 11 -1.90 -4.27 -6.09
N LEU A 12 -1.44 -5.03 -7.09
CA LEU A 12 -0.28 -5.92 -6.95
C LEU A 12 1.00 -5.13 -6.66
N LYS A 13 1.21 -4.01 -7.36
CA LYS A 13 2.38 -3.15 -7.16
C LYS A 13 2.38 -2.52 -5.76
N LEU A 14 1.20 -2.15 -5.24
CA LEU A 14 1.04 -1.66 -3.86
C LEU A 14 1.34 -2.74 -2.82
N TYR A 15 0.93 -3.98 -3.07
CA TYR A 15 1.29 -5.13 -2.24
C TYR A 15 2.80 -5.33 -2.17
N GLU A 16 3.49 -5.32 -3.31
CA GLU A 16 4.95 -5.43 -3.38
C GLU A 16 5.65 -4.27 -2.66
N GLU A 17 5.13 -3.03 -2.77
CA GLU A 17 5.70 -1.89 -2.04
C GLU A 17 5.52 -2.04 -0.53
N PHE A 18 4.37 -2.48 -0.02
CA PHE A 18 4.24 -2.76 1.42
C PHE A 18 5.14 -3.91 1.87
N ARG A 19 5.51 -4.80 0.95
CA ARG A 19 6.44 -5.90 1.18
C ARG A 19 7.92 -5.53 1.11
N THR A 20 8.28 -4.34 0.68
CA THR A 20 9.69 -3.99 0.44
C THR A 20 10.06 -2.66 1.07
N GLU A 21 9.09 -1.76 1.17
CA GLU A 21 9.24 -0.47 1.81
C GLU A 21 8.72 -0.53 3.25
N GLU A 22 9.40 0.19 4.13
CA GLU A 22 8.98 0.35 5.52
C GLU A 22 7.64 1.13 5.62
N LYS A 23 7.34 1.98 4.63
CA LYS A 23 6.17 2.86 4.61
C LYS A 23 5.87 3.42 3.22
N ILE A 24 4.59 3.66 2.93
CA ILE A 24 4.10 4.20 1.65
C ILE A 24 3.39 5.53 1.86
N GLU A 25 3.87 6.58 1.17
CA GLU A 25 3.24 7.89 1.18
C GLU A 25 2.06 7.96 0.21
N LEU A 26 0.90 8.41 0.70
CA LEU A 26 -0.36 8.33 -0.04
C LEU A 26 -0.32 9.13 -1.34
N VAL A 27 0.06 10.41 -1.27
CA VAL A 27 0.01 11.32 -2.43
C VAL A 27 1.00 10.87 -3.49
N LYS A 28 2.24 10.60 -3.08
CA LYS A 28 3.31 10.12 -3.96
C LYS A 28 2.93 8.82 -4.67
N CYS A 29 2.33 7.86 -3.96
CA CYS A 29 1.88 6.61 -4.55
C CYS A 29 0.72 6.82 -5.55
N CYS A 30 -0.27 7.65 -5.20
CA CYS A 30 -1.38 8.00 -6.10
C CYS A 30 -0.88 8.62 -7.41
N GLU A 31 0.06 9.55 -7.33
CA GLU A 31 0.69 10.18 -8.50
C GLU A 31 1.52 9.17 -9.32
N ALA A 32 2.31 8.33 -8.64
CA ALA A 32 3.15 7.34 -9.31
C ALA A 32 2.32 6.33 -10.12
N TYR A 33 1.17 5.90 -9.58
CA TYR A 33 0.33 4.87 -10.18
C TYR A 33 -0.77 5.45 -11.08
N GLY A 34 -0.99 6.76 -11.02
CA GLY A 34 -2.08 7.43 -11.74
C GLY A 34 -3.45 7.00 -11.24
N ILE A 35 -3.60 6.81 -9.93
CA ILE A 35 -4.87 6.43 -9.28
C ILE A 35 -5.36 7.53 -8.35
N SER A 36 -6.68 7.58 -8.14
CA SER A 36 -7.27 8.53 -7.21
C SER A 36 -7.10 8.08 -5.74
N VAL A 37 -7.07 9.04 -4.82
CA VAL A 37 -7.01 8.78 -3.37
C VAL A 37 -8.10 7.80 -2.89
N PRO A 38 -9.38 7.91 -3.32
CA PRO A 38 -10.39 6.92 -2.95
C PRO A 38 -10.07 5.50 -3.47
N THR A 39 -9.44 5.38 -4.64
CA THR A 39 -9.02 4.09 -5.19
C THR A 39 -7.88 3.49 -4.37
N PHE A 40 -6.87 4.30 -4.04
CA PHE A 40 -5.80 3.90 -3.15
C PHE A 40 -6.34 3.42 -1.79
N ARG A 41 -7.26 4.16 -1.16
CA ARG A 41 -7.87 3.75 0.12
C ARG A 41 -8.62 2.41 0.03
N ARG A 42 -9.30 2.13 -1.09
CA ARG A 42 -9.93 0.82 -1.32
C ARG A 42 -8.91 -0.31 -1.45
N TYR A 43 -7.79 -0.04 -2.13
CA TYR A 43 -6.70 -1.00 -2.22
C TYR A 43 -6.06 -1.26 -0.86
N VAL A 44 -5.77 -0.22 -0.08
CA VAL A 44 -5.28 -0.36 1.29
C VAL A 44 -6.25 -1.16 2.16
N ALA A 45 -7.56 -0.89 2.09
CA ALA A 45 -8.54 -1.68 2.84
C ALA A 45 -8.53 -3.17 2.43
N THR A 46 -8.40 -3.45 1.13
CA THR A 46 -8.30 -4.82 0.61
C THR A 46 -7.02 -5.51 1.12
N LEU A 47 -5.89 -4.82 1.01
CA LEU A 47 -4.60 -5.34 1.46
C LEU A 47 -4.53 -5.49 2.97
N ARG A 48 -5.18 -4.60 3.74
CA ARG A 48 -5.25 -4.67 5.20
C ARG A 48 -5.89 -5.98 5.65
N CYS A 49 -7.03 -6.35 5.08
CA CYS A 49 -7.66 -7.65 5.35
C CYS A 49 -6.72 -8.80 4.99
N PHE A 50 -6.11 -8.75 3.80
CA PHE A 50 -5.19 -9.78 3.35
C PHE A 50 -3.99 -9.95 4.30
N PHE A 51 -3.28 -8.87 4.63
CA PHE A 51 -2.11 -8.89 5.51
C PHE A 51 -2.46 -9.38 6.91
N MET A 52 -3.62 -8.98 7.44
CA MET A 52 -4.10 -9.46 8.74
C MET A 52 -4.38 -10.96 8.72
N GLU A 53 -5.08 -11.46 7.70
CA GLU A 53 -5.47 -12.87 7.58
C GLU A 53 -4.30 -13.80 7.28
N THR A 54 -3.34 -13.35 6.46
CA THR A 54 -2.26 -14.20 5.96
C THR A 54 -0.96 -14.09 6.76
N HIS A 55 -0.71 -12.93 7.37
CA HIS A 55 0.55 -12.65 8.04
C HIS A 55 0.38 -12.14 9.48
N GLY A 56 -0.86 -11.87 9.94
CA GLY A 56 -1.11 -11.36 11.29
C GLY A 56 -0.61 -9.93 11.52
N VAL A 57 -0.43 -9.14 10.45
CA VAL A 57 0.02 -7.75 10.52
C VAL A 57 -1.04 -6.78 10.01
N ASP A 58 -1.06 -5.58 10.57
CA ASP A 58 -2.01 -4.53 10.22
C ASP A 58 -1.39 -3.44 9.33
N LEU A 59 -2.22 -2.73 8.56
CA LEU A 59 -1.83 -1.50 7.86
C LEU A 59 -2.36 -0.29 8.63
N ILE A 60 -1.44 0.46 9.24
CA ILE A 60 -1.75 1.62 10.08
C ILE A 60 -1.46 2.90 9.32
N TYR A 61 -2.35 3.89 9.45
CA TYR A 61 -2.12 5.23 8.91
C TYR A 61 -1.15 5.99 9.82
N ASP A 62 -0.04 6.44 9.24
CA ASP A 62 0.96 7.27 9.90
C ASP A 62 0.76 8.73 9.52
N TYR A 63 0.28 9.52 10.47
CA TYR A 63 0.01 10.95 10.30
C TYR A 63 1.27 11.78 10.09
N SER A 64 2.43 11.36 10.61
CA SER A 64 3.69 12.11 10.50
C SER A 64 4.20 12.19 9.07
N MET A 65 3.82 11.22 8.25
CA MET A 65 4.24 11.09 6.85
C MET A 65 3.07 11.11 5.85
N ALA A 66 1.83 11.26 6.34
CA ALA A 66 0.60 11.16 5.56
C ALA A 66 0.54 9.88 4.69
N GLY A 67 0.78 8.72 5.31
CA GLY A 67 0.94 7.44 4.61
C GLY A 67 0.49 6.23 5.40
N TYR A 68 0.83 5.04 4.92
CA TYR A 68 0.53 3.76 5.58
C TYR A 68 1.81 2.96 5.78
N ARG A 69 1.85 2.19 6.86
CA ARG A 69 2.93 1.27 7.19
C ARG A 69 2.38 -0.02 7.80
N LEU A 70 3.16 -1.10 7.74
CA LEU A 70 2.82 -2.35 8.41
C LEU A 70 3.15 -2.29 9.91
N GLU A 71 2.30 -2.92 10.73
CA GLU A 71 2.50 -3.06 12.18
C GLU A 71 2.01 -4.45 12.66
N PRO A 72 2.90 -5.29 13.23
CA PRO A 72 4.35 -5.11 13.26
C PRO A 72 4.95 -5.10 11.85
N PRO A 73 6.14 -4.50 11.64
CA PRO A 73 6.84 -4.61 10.37
C PRO A 73 7.10 -6.10 10.08
N LEU A 74 6.79 -6.54 8.86
CA LEU A 74 7.02 -7.92 8.46
C LEU A 74 8.52 -8.21 8.44
N PRO A 75 8.98 -9.36 8.99
CA PRO A 75 10.31 -9.84 8.72
C PRO A 75 10.34 -10.35 7.27
N PHE A 76 10.98 -9.60 6.37
CA PHE A 76 11.44 -10.20 5.12
C PHE A 76 12.71 -10.96 5.47
N GLU A 77 12.62 -12.28 5.64
CA GLU A 77 13.78 -13.12 5.36
C GLU A 77 14.22 -12.76 3.94
N GLN A 78 15.46 -12.23 3.83
CA GLN A 78 16.10 -11.85 2.58
C GLN A 78 16.46 -13.06 1.74
#